data_AF-A0A0U3EB00-F1
#
_entry.id   AF-A0A0U3EB00-F1
#
_cell.length_a   1.000
_cell.length_b   1.000
_cell.length_c   1.000
_cell.angle_alpha   90.00
_cell.angle_beta   90.00
_cell.angle_gamma   90.00
#
_symmetry.space_group_name_H-M   'P 1'
#
loop_
_entity.id
_entity.type
_entity.pdbx_description
1 polymer ?
#
loop_
_entity_poly.entity_id
_entity_poly.type
_entity_poly.pdbx_seq_one_letter_code
_entity_poly.pdbx_strand_id
1 'polypeptide(L)'
;MDFRSIIDMIYDWTLKLSILAWAMVGLSWVIGWMLRGAPIPILKIKRFGHSLIEDAVLAALWLALGSTVFFLISSITKNLTPPTVINVTAPVSVQ
;
A
#
# COMPACT_ATOMS: atom_id res chain seq x y z
N MET A 1 17.64 -21.88 1.38
CA MET A 1 16.66 -20.80 1.19
C MET A 1 16.98 -20.12 -0.11
N ASP A 2 16.13 -20.28 -1.11
CA ASP A 2 16.37 -19.73 -2.45
C ASP A 2 16.11 -18.23 -2.46
N PHE A 3 16.94 -17.46 -3.17
CA PHE A 3 16.80 -16.00 -3.30
C PHE A 3 15.40 -15.56 -3.76
N ARG A 4 14.75 -16.37 -4.61
CA ARG A 4 13.36 -16.14 -5.06
C ARG A 4 12.35 -16.20 -3.91
N SER A 5 12.48 -17.18 -3.02
CA SER A 5 11.59 -17.32 -1.85
C SER A 5 11.68 -16.14 -0.88
N ILE A 6 12.86 -15.52 -0.78
CA ILE A 6 13.06 -14.32 0.04
C ILE A 6 12.33 -13.12 -0.58
N ILE A 7 12.42 -12.97 -1.91
CA ILE A 7 11.72 -11.89 -2.63
C ILE A 7 10.20 -12.06 -2.49
N ASP A 8 9.69 -13.27 -2.70
CA ASP A 8 8.26 -13.56 -2.58
C ASP A 8 7.77 -13.29 -1.14
N MET A 9 8.56 -13.67 -0.14
CA MET A 9 8.27 -13.35 1.26
C MET A 9 8.22 -11.83 1.47
N ILE A 10 9.23 -11.07 1.05
CA ILE A 10 9.24 -9.61 1.24
C ILE A 10 8.02 -8.97 0.58
N TYR A 11 7.66 -9.40 -0.63
CA TYR A 11 6.51 -8.88 -1.36
C TYR A 11 5.19 -9.15 -0.63
N ASP A 12 4.98 -10.37 -0.14
CA ASP A 12 3.78 -10.75 0.63
C ASP A 12 3.65 -9.92 1.90
N TRP A 13 4.74 -9.69 2.63
CA TRP A 13 4.73 -8.89 3.84
C TRP A 13 4.47 -7.42 3.55
N THR A 14 5.07 -6.87 2.50
CA THR A 14 4.80 -5.50 2.04
C THR A 14 3.34 -5.30 1.68
N LEU A 15 2.74 -6.26 0.93
CA LEU A 15 1.32 -6.18 0.58
C LEU A 15 0.42 -6.22 1.82
N LYS A 16 0.67 -7.16 2.74
CA LYS A 16 -0.09 -7.25 3.99
C LYS A 16 -0.02 -5.97 4.82
N LEU A 17 1.18 -5.41 4.97
CA LEU A 17 1.39 -4.14 5.69
C LEU A 17 0.68 -2.97 5.00
N SER A 18 0.73 -2.88 3.68
CA SER A 18 0.05 -1.83 2.91
C SER A 18 -1.46 -1.90 3.13
N ILE A 19 -2.06 -3.09 3.01
CA ILE A 19 -3.49 -3.30 3.22
C ILE A 19 -3.90 -2.94 4.66
N LEU A 20 -3.09 -3.34 5.66
CA LEU A 20 -3.37 -3.03 7.06
C LEU A 20 -3.32 -1.51 7.32
N ALA A 21 -2.35 -0.81 6.73
CA ALA A 21 -2.21 0.63 6.84
C ALA A 21 -3.39 1.36 6.18
N TRP A 22 -3.79 0.94 4.97
CA TRP A 22 -5.00 1.46 4.31
C TRP A 22 -6.27 1.20 5.11
N ALA A 23 -6.40 0.03 5.74
CA ALA A 23 -7.52 -0.29 6.60
C ALA A 23 -7.59 0.63 7.83
N MET A 24 -6.46 0.91 8.49
CA MET A 24 -6.38 1.85 9.62
C MET A 24 -6.79 3.27 9.22
N VAL A 25 -6.31 3.75 8.07
CA VAL A 25 -6.68 5.06 7.51
C VAL A 25 -8.19 5.11 7.23
N GLY A 26 -8.72 4.09 6.54
CA GLY A 26 -10.16 4.01 6.24
C GLY A 26 -11.02 3.92 7.49
N LEU A 27 -10.58 3.18 8.51
CA LEU A 27 -11.28 3.06 9.78
C LEU A 27 -11.32 4.42 10.48
N SER A 28 -10.18 5.09 10.67
CA SER A 28 -10.11 6.42 11.28
C SER A 28 -11.00 7.43 10.54
N TRP A 29 -10.99 7.38 9.20
CA TRP A 29 -11.85 8.20 8.36
C TRP A 29 -13.34 7.94 8.60
N VAL A 30 -13.79 6.68 8.58
CA VAL A 30 -15.19 6.31 8.84
C VAL A 30 -15.62 6.74 10.24
N ILE A 31 -14.76 6.55 11.25
CA ILE A 31 -15.01 7.04 12.61
C ILE A 31 -15.17 8.57 12.60
N GLY A 32 -14.26 9.32 11.97
CA GLY A 32 -14.36 10.78 11.92
C GLY A 32 -15.66 11.27 11.25
N TRP A 33 -16.10 10.61 10.17
CA TRP A 33 -17.39 10.89 9.52
C TRP A 33 -18.58 10.53 10.41
N MET A 34 -18.51 9.42 11.15
CA MET A 34 -19.54 9.00 12.10
C MET A 34 -19.71 10.03 13.23
N LEU A 35 -18.61 10.56 13.78
CA LEU A 35 -18.66 11.60 14.83
C LEU A 35 -19.15 12.96 14.28
N ARG A 36 -18.83 13.30 13.02
CA ARG A 36 -19.27 14.56 12.40
C ARG A 36 -20.73 14.54 11.93
N GLY A 37 -21.19 13.38 11.43
CA GLY A 37 -22.54 13.17 10.92
C GLY A 37 -23.60 12.98 12.00
N ALA A 38 -23.20 12.68 13.24
CA ALA A 38 -24.12 12.53 14.34
C ALA A 38 -24.72 13.90 14.74
N PRO A 39 -26.07 14.07 14.74
CA PRO A 39 -26.73 15.29 15.18
C PRO A 39 -26.71 15.39 16.72
N ILE A 40 -25.51 15.43 17.29
CA ILE A 40 -25.28 15.44 18.74
C ILE A 40 -24.81 16.85 19.13
N PRO A 41 -25.52 17.55 20.04
CA PRO A 41 -25.22 18.93 20.44
C PRO A 41 -24.04 19.00 21.42
N ILE A 42 -22.91 18.40 21.06
CA ILE A 42 -21.68 18.43 21.83
C ILE A 42 -20.58 19.01 20.94
N LEU A 43 -20.36 20.32 21.05
CA LEU A 43 -19.37 21.07 20.26
C LEU A 43 -17.96 20.43 20.30
N LYS A 44 -17.60 19.79 21.42
CA LYS A 44 -16.30 19.14 21.63
C LYS A 44 -16.12 17.90 20.74
N ILE A 45 -17.16 17.06 20.59
CA ILE A 45 -17.12 15.82 19.79
C ILE A 45 -16.96 16.15 18.30
N LYS A 46 -17.60 17.22 17.85
CA LYS A 46 -17.45 17.72 16.47
C LYS A 46 -16.00 18.17 16.16
N ARG A 47 -15.29 18.73 17.14
CA ARG A 47 -13.87 19.14 17.01
C ARG A 47 -12.93 17.94 16.98
N PHE A 48 -13.20 16.91 17.80
CA PHE A 48 -12.44 15.65 17.77
C PHE A 48 -12.61 14.90 16.45
N GLY A 49 -13.83 14.81 15.91
CA GLY A 49 -14.07 14.20 14.59
C GLY A 49 -13.32 14.91 13.45
N HIS A 50 -13.24 16.25 13.50
CA HIS A 50 -12.47 17.02 12.52
C HIS A 50 -10.96 16.74 12.59
N SER A 51 -10.39 16.72 13.80
CA SER A 51 -8.97 16.40 14.00
C SER A 51 -8.64 14.97 13.61
N LEU A 52 -9.55 14.01 13.83
CA LEU A 52 -9.39 12.61 13.40
C LEU A 52 -9.37 12.46 11.88
N ILE A 53 -10.24 13.19 11.19
CA ILE A 53 -10.28 13.24 9.72
C ILE A 53 -9.01 13.89 9.15
N GLU A 54 -8.55 14.98 9.76
CA GLU A 54 -7.33 15.68 9.34
C GLU A 54 -6.10 14.78 9.48
N ASP A 55 -5.97 14.09 10.62
CA ASP A 55 -4.89 13.14 10.87
C ASP A 55 -4.97 11.92 9.94
N ALA A 56 -6.18 11.41 9.68
CA ALA A 56 -6.39 10.31 8.73
C ALA A 56 -5.99 10.67 7.29
N VAL A 57 -6.26 11.90 6.83
CA VAL A 57 -5.86 12.36 5.49
C VAL A 57 -4.37 12.54 5.40
N LEU A 58 -3.74 13.10 6.44
CA LEU A 58 -2.29 13.25 6.49
C LEU A 58 -1.60 11.88 6.48
N ALA A 59 -2.13 10.91 7.23
CA ALA A 59 -1.66 9.53 7.22
C ALA A 59 -1.84 8.87 5.85
N ALA A 60 -2.99 9.05 5.19
CA ALA A 60 -3.26 8.57 3.84
C ALA A 60 -2.29 9.16 2.81
N LEU A 61 -2.05 10.47 2.91
CA LEU A 61 -1.12 11.20 2.06
C LEU A 61 0.31 10.66 2.23
N TRP A 62 0.72 10.44 3.48
CA TRP A 62 2.04 9.89 3.77
C TRP A 62 2.21 8.47 3.23
N LEU A 63 1.19 7.63 3.38
CA LEU A 63 1.17 6.25 2.85
C LEU A 63 1.25 6.25 1.32
N ALA A 64 0.50 7.14 0.66
CA ALA A 64 0.53 7.29 -0.80
C ALA A 64 1.88 7.79 -1.31
N LEU A 65 2.51 8.74 -0.61
CA LEU A 65 3.86 9.23 -0.93
C LEU A 65 4.91 8.13 -0.76
N GLY A 66 4.88 7.38 0.35
CA GLY A 66 5.78 6.24 0.56
C GLY A 66 5.62 5.17 -0.52
N SER A 67 4.38 4.87 -0.90
CA SER A 67 4.08 3.90 -1.98
C SER A 67 4.57 4.40 -3.35
N THR A 68 4.43 5.70 -3.62
CA THR A 68 4.92 6.33 -4.86
C THR A 68 6.45 6.26 -4.96
N VAL A 69 7.16 6.60 -3.90
CA VAL A 69 8.63 6.55 -3.87
C VAL A 69 9.12 5.13 -4.09
N PHE A 70 8.50 4.13 -3.43
CA PHE A 70 8.85 2.73 -3.61
C PHE A 70 8.59 2.24 -5.05
N PHE A 71 7.45 2.62 -5.63
CA PHE A 71 7.13 2.31 -7.02
C PHE A 71 8.12 2.93 -8.01
N LEU A 72 8.55 4.17 -7.74
CA LEU A 72 9.53 4.87 -8.57
C LEU A 72 10.88 4.14 -8.55
N ILE A 73 11.40 3.78 -7.37
CA ILE A 73 12.65 3.04 -7.23
C ILE A 73 12.57 1.68 -7.95
N SER A 74 11.47 0.95 -7.77
CA SER A 74 11.23 -0.32 -8.46
C SER A 74 11.21 -0.16 -9.98
N SER A 75 10.54 0.89 -10.47
CA SER A 75 10.45 1.18 -11.91
C SER A 75 11.80 1.52 -12.51
N ILE A 76 12.61 2.34 -11.82
CA ILE A 76 13.97 2.65 -12.27
C ILE A 76 14.80 1.36 -12.35
N THR A 77 14.72 0.51 -11.32
CA THR A 77 15.49 -0.75 -11.26
C THR A 77 15.12 -1.70 -12.42
N LYS A 78 13.83 -1.81 -12.74
CA LYS A 78 13.33 -2.63 -13.86
C LYS A 78 13.83 -2.15 -15.22
N ASN A 79 13.94 -0.83 -15.43
CA ASN A 79 14.44 -0.29 -16.69
C ASN A 79 15.97 -0.46 -16.85
N LEU A 80 16.71 -0.59 -15.74
CA LEU A 80 18.16 -0.79 -15.73
C LEU A 80 18.56 -2.27 -15.83
N THR A 81 17.62 -3.21 -15.64
CA THR A 81 17.87 -4.64 -15.79
C THR A 81 17.46 -5.08 -17.20
N PRO A 82 18.39 -5.54 -18.05
CA PRO A 82 18.02 -6.05 -19.37
C PRO A 82 17.12 -7.27 -19.21
N PRO A 83 16.06 -7.40 -20.03
CA PRO A 83 15.17 -8.55 -19.97
C PRO A 83 16.00 -9.82 -20.21
N THR A 84 16.03 -10.70 -19.22
CA THR A 84 16.65 -12.02 -19.35
C THR A 84 15.87 -12.79 -20.42
N VAL A 85 16.44 -12.85 -21.64
CA VAL A 85 15.92 -13.67 -22.73
C VAL A 85 16.08 -15.13 -22.32
N ILE A 86 15.00 -15.74 -21.85
CA ILE A 86 14.95 -17.18 -21.60
C ILE A 86 14.86 -17.83 -22.99
N ASN A 87 15.99 -18.31 -23.51
CA ASN A 87 16.02 -19.10 -24.74
C ASN A 87 15.37 -20.46 -24.45
N VAL A 88 14.05 -20.56 -24.60
CA VAL A 88 13.31 -21.82 -24.53
C VAL A 88 13.64 -22.60 -25.80
N THR A 89 14.70 -23.42 -25.74
CA THR A 89 14.96 -24.42 -26.77
C THR A 89 13.79 -25.40 -26.76
N ALA A 90 12.99 -25.41 -27.83
CA ALA A 90 11.87 -26.33 -27.99
C ALA A 90 12.36 -27.77 -27.77
N PRO A 91 11.56 -28.65 -27.12
CA PRO A 91 11.90 -30.06 -27.03
C PRO A 91 11.99 -30.60 -28.47
N VAL A 92 13.17 -31.10 -28.84
CA VAL A 92 13.39 -31.80 -30.11
C VAL A 92 12.40 -32.97 -30.13
N SER A 93 11.38 -32.86 -30.96
CA SER A 93 10.49 -33.96 -31.29
C SER A 93 11.31 -35.00 -32.06
N VAL A 94 11.81 -35.99 -31.32
CA VAL A 94 12.42 -37.19 -31.90
C VAL A 94 11.31 -37.94 -32.62
N GLN A 95 11.37 -37.96 -33.95
CA GLN A 95 10.57 -38.82 -34.82
C GLN A 95 10.99 -40.27 -34.69
#